data_AF-A0A0Q3I6I0-F1
#
_entry.id   AF-A0A0Q3I6I0-F1
#
_cell.length_a   1.000
_cell.length_b   1.000
_cell.length_c   1.000
_cell.angle_alpha   90.00
_cell.angle_beta   90.00
_cell.angle_gamma   90.00
#
_symmetry.space_group_name_H-M   'P 1'
#
loop_
_entity.id
_entity.type
_entity.pdbx_description
1 polymer ?
#
loop_
_entity_poly.entity_id
_entity_poly.type
_entity_poly.pdbx_seq_one_letter_code
_entity_poly.pdbx_strand_id
1 'polypeptide(L)'
;MIDTSEAYRRRDRKLRRAAAKALGQDRLSDSDYVGWLIDVKRREISGSSWRQYRCAAAYVLEQTGEAERLRFAERLRSARPIAAADRKALLPRTSAKKAKHLPLGDVERLIVVTIASRSPLRDVLIAYLQAATLTGLRPCEWPSVEVRQAGDEVVLTVENAKANDVRAHSLKRTLIYRGLTPRLLRALNTWIAAVREAGADYPSLQKRLGDALYAQGKSAFPRRKKRPTLYTPRHQFAANAKARYASGSDRANGLAIVAALLGHSTDATASHHYARPLLGKGRTYPIPSAAPDEVRLVRTVFAAKFAKFEQAKATALDRRSIGLR
;
A
#
# COMPACT_ATOMS: atom_id res chain seq x y z
N MET A 1 8.46 -4.20 -14.96
CA MET A 1 8.69 -3.95 -13.51
C MET A 1 10.16 -3.57 -13.39
N ILE A 2 10.51 -2.40 -12.84
CA ILE A 2 11.93 -1.97 -12.77
C ILE A 2 12.66 -2.90 -11.78
N ASP A 3 13.79 -3.47 -12.19
CA ASP A 3 14.66 -4.24 -11.30
C ASP A 3 15.05 -3.39 -10.08
N THR A 4 15.04 -3.99 -8.89
CA THR A 4 15.41 -3.31 -7.64
C THR A 4 16.80 -2.70 -7.74
N SER A 5 17.73 -3.36 -8.45
CA SER A 5 19.09 -2.84 -8.69
C SER A 5 19.06 -1.53 -9.51
N GLU A 6 18.31 -1.50 -10.61
CA GLU A 6 18.15 -0.33 -11.48
C GLU A 6 17.44 0.81 -10.75
N ALA A 7 16.42 0.50 -9.94
CA ALA A 7 15.73 1.47 -9.12
C ALA A 7 16.66 2.13 -8.09
N TYR A 8 17.59 1.37 -7.51
CA TYR A 8 18.63 1.90 -6.62
C TYR A 8 19.61 2.80 -7.37
N ARG A 9 20.17 2.36 -8.49
CA ARG A 9 21.07 3.18 -9.32
C ARG A 9 20.43 4.50 -9.75
N ARG A 10 19.17 4.45 -10.22
CA ARG A 10 18.42 5.65 -10.62
C ARG A 10 18.18 6.61 -9.44
N ARG A 11 17.91 6.07 -8.25
CA ARG A 11 17.70 6.87 -7.04
C ARG A 11 18.99 7.50 -6.57
N ASP A 12 20.08 6.75 -6.54
CA ASP A 12 21.42 7.26 -6.19
C ASP A 12 21.85 8.39 -7.12
N ARG A 13 21.70 8.22 -8.44
CA ARG A 13 21.99 9.28 -9.43
C ARG A 13 21.23 10.58 -9.16
N LYS A 14 19.95 10.48 -8.76
CA LYS A 14 19.16 11.66 -8.39
C LYS A 14 19.66 12.31 -7.11
N LEU A 15 20.10 11.52 -6.14
CA LEU A 15 20.64 12.02 -4.88
C LEU A 15 22.00 12.69 -5.07
N ARG A 16 22.90 12.11 -5.86
CA ARG A 16 24.18 12.73 -6.22
C ARG A 16 24.00 14.06 -6.92
N ARG A 17 23.09 14.16 -7.89
CA ARG A 17 22.74 15.45 -8.53
C ARG A 17 22.20 16.48 -7.53
N ALA A 18 21.37 16.04 -6.58
CA ALA A 18 20.84 16.92 -5.55
C ALA A 18 21.91 17.38 -4.56
N ALA A 19 22.85 16.51 -4.20
CA ALA A 19 23.99 16.81 -3.34
C ALA A 19 24.97 17.77 -4.02
N ALA A 20 25.38 17.47 -5.26
CA ALA A 20 26.22 18.35 -6.08
C ALA A 20 25.65 19.77 -6.16
N LYS A 21 24.35 19.88 -6.47
CA LYS A 21 23.65 21.18 -6.49
C LYS A 21 23.62 21.86 -5.11
N ALA A 22 23.37 21.10 -4.04
CA ALA A 22 23.26 21.66 -2.70
C ALA A 22 24.62 22.12 -2.12
N LEU A 23 25.70 21.47 -2.55
CA LEU A 23 27.07 21.78 -2.12
C LEU A 23 27.80 22.72 -3.08
N GLY A 24 27.21 23.05 -4.25
CA GLY A 24 27.85 23.89 -5.26
C GLY A 24 29.07 23.22 -5.91
N GLN A 25 29.08 21.89 -6.01
CA GLN A 25 30.22 21.12 -6.52
C GLN A 25 29.89 20.49 -7.88
N ASP A 26 30.72 20.76 -8.90
CA ASP A 26 30.62 20.12 -10.22
C ASP A 26 31.10 18.66 -10.19
N ARG A 27 32.14 18.39 -9.40
CA ARG A 27 32.64 17.03 -9.10
C ARG A 27 32.43 16.72 -7.62
N LEU A 28 31.39 15.94 -7.35
CA LEU A 28 31.01 15.52 -6.01
C LEU A 28 31.82 14.28 -5.59
N SER A 29 32.58 14.40 -4.49
CA SER A 29 33.27 13.26 -3.87
C SER A 29 32.29 12.33 -3.14
N ASP A 30 32.68 11.06 -2.95
CA ASP A 30 31.85 10.11 -2.18
C ASP A 30 31.75 10.50 -0.70
N SER A 31 32.81 11.08 -0.13
CA SER A 31 32.83 11.60 1.24
C SER A 31 31.79 12.73 1.41
N ASP A 32 31.82 13.72 0.52
CA ASP A 32 30.90 14.87 0.57
C ASP A 32 29.46 14.45 0.34
N TYR A 33 29.25 13.52 -0.60
CA TYR A 33 27.93 12.95 -0.86
C TYR A 33 27.35 12.27 0.38
N VAL A 34 28.14 11.41 1.02
CA VAL A 34 27.72 10.64 2.20
C VAL A 34 27.50 11.55 3.40
N GLY A 35 28.40 12.52 3.62
CA GLY A 35 28.25 13.55 4.64
C GLY A 35 26.96 14.35 4.45
N TRP A 36 26.74 14.90 3.26
CA TRP A 36 25.49 15.61 2.94
C TRP A 36 24.24 14.76 3.16
N LEU A 37 24.29 13.49 2.76
CA LEU A 37 23.14 12.59 2.88
C LEU A 37 22.78 12.34 4.36
N ILE A 38 23.78 12.13 5.23
CA ILE A 38 23.60 11.84 6.66
C ILE A 38 23.29 13.10 7.47
N ASP A 39 24.00 14.19 7.22
CA ASP A 39 24.00 15.36 8.11
C ASP A 39 22.96 16.40 7.70
N VAL A 40 22.72 16.52 6.39
CA VAL A 40 21.77 17.48 5.83
C VAL A 40 20.48 16.76 5.44
N LYS A 41 20.55 15.86 4.45
CA LYS A 41 19.35 15.38 3.77
C LYS A 41 18.44 14.55 4.66
N ARG A 42 19.02 13.76 5.56
CA ARG A 42 18.33 12.92 6.55
C ARG A 42 17.37 13.71 7.44
N ARG A 43 17.67 14.99 7.75
CA ARG A 43 16.81 15.89 8.57
C ARG A 43 15.59 16.42 7.81
N GLU A 44 15.60 16.35 6.48
CA GLU A 44 14.58 16.93 5.59
C GLU A 44 13.60 15.89 5.02
N ILE A 45 13.74 14.63 5.40
CA ILE A 45 12.96 13.54 4.82
C ILE A 45 12.37 12.63 5.89
N SER A 46 11.28 11.95 5.53
CA SER A 46 10.64 10.98 6.41
C SER A 46 11.54 9.76 6.62
N GLY A 47 11.33 9.02 7.71
CA GLY A 47 12.11 7.81 8.00
C GLY A 47 12.01 6.74 6.89
N SER A 48 10.86 6.66 6.20
CA SER A 48 10.70 5.75 5.05
C SER A 48 11.53 6.20 3.85
N SER A 49 11.56 7.50 3.56
CA SER A 49 12.37 8.06 2.48
C SER A 49 13.86 7.92 2.80
N TRP A 50 14.26 8.21 4.04
CA TRP A 50 15.62 7.99 4.54
C TRP A 50 16.05 6.54 4.29
N ARG A 51 15.25 5.57 4.74
CA ARG A 51 15.54 4.15 4.53
C ARG A 51 15.80 3.83 3.05
N GLN A 52 14.95 4.31 2.14
CA GLN A 52 15.10 4.05 0.71
C GLN A 52 16.33 4.73 0.11
N TYR A 53 16.65 5.94 0.55
CA TYR A 53 17.77 6.72 0.04
C TYR A 53 19.09 6.10 0.50
N ARG A 54 19.18 5.81 1.80
CA ARG A 54 20.27 5.08 2.44
C ARG A 54 20.57 3.74 1.79
N CYS A 55 19.54 2.90 1.57
CA CYS A 55 19.73 1.60 0.92
C CYS A 55 20.20 1.73 -0.54
N ALA A 56 19.70 2.72 -1.29
CA ALA A 56 20.12 2.92 -2.67
C ALA A 56 21.58 3.41 -2.77
N ALA A 57 21.95 4.37 -1.92
CA ALA A 57 23.31 4.92 -1.89
C ALA A 57 24.33 3.86 -1.43
N ALA A 58 24.03 3.14 -0.33
CA ALA A 58 24.89 2.07 0.15
C ALA A 58 25.07 0.97 -0.90
N TYR A 59 23.99 0.54 -1.56
CA TYR A 59 24.07 -0.47 -2.63
C TYR A 59 25.03 -0.05 -3.75
N VAL A 60 24.95 1.18 -4.25
CA VAL A 60 25.81 1.64 -5.35
C VAL A 60 27.28 1.70 -4.93
N LEU A 61 27.56 2.17 -3.70
CA LEU A 61 28.92 2.18 -3.14
C LEU A 61 29.47 0.76 -2.91
N GLU A 62 28.62 -0.20 -2.57
CA GLU A 62 29.01 -1.61 -2.40
C GLU A 62 29.41 -2.28 -3.72
N GLN A 63 28.89 -1.83 -4.87
CA GLN A 63 29.15 -2.47 -6.16
C GLN A 63 30.59 -2.29 -6.67
N THR A 64 31.34 -1.32 -6.16
CA THR A 64 32.68 -1.01 -6.66
C THR A 64 33.75 -1.90 -6.05
N GLY A 65 33.49 -2.53 -4.90
CA GLY A 65 34.46 -3.36 -4.15
C GLY A 65 35.62 -2.58 -3.50
N GLU A 66 35.80 -1.31 -3.85
CA GLU A 66 36.82 -0.42 -3.28
C GLU A 66 36.65 -0.24 -1.76
N ALA A 67 37.72 -0.47 -0.99
CA ALA A 67 37.70 -0.45 0.48
C ALA A 67 37.16 0.87 1.06
N GLU A 68 37.50 2.01 0.45
CA GLU A 68 37.01 3.31 0.88
C GLU A 68 35.49 3.46 0.69
N ARG A 69 34.97 3.03 -0.47
CA ARG A 69 33.52 3.05 -0.75
C ARG A 69 32.75 2.09 0.12
N LEU A 70 33.33 0.94 0.46
CA LEU A 70 32.75 0.01 1.42
C LEU A 70 32.61 0.64 2.82
N ARG A 71 33.63 1.40 3.28
CA ARG A 71 33.53 2.17 4.53
C ARG A 71 32.41 3.21 4.50
N PHE A 72 32.24 3.91 3.38
CA PHE A 72 31.12 4.86 3.23
C PHE A 72 29.75 4.17 3.22
N ALA A 73 29.64 3.01 2.56
CA ALA A 73 28.44 2.21 2.57
C ALA A 73 28.08 1.74 3.98
N GLU A 74 29.06 1.27 4.75
CA GLU A 74 28.88 0.88 6.16
C GLU A 74 28.41 2.05 7.02
N ARG A 75 29.03 3.23 6.86
CA ARG A 75 28.60 4.46 7.55
C ARG A 75 27.12 4.79 7.25
N LEU A 76 26.70 4.67 6.00
CA LEU A 76 25.28 4.81 5.63
C LEU A 76 24.41 3.71 6.25
N ARG A 77 24.85 2.45 6.26
CA ARG A 77 24.11 1.32 6.85
C ARG A 77 23.89 1.49 8.36
N SER A 78 24.85 2.09 9.06
CA SER A 78 24.77 2.36 10.50
C SER A 78 23.99 3.62 10.86
N ALA A 79 23.80 4.55 9.91
CA ALA A 79 23.07 5.80 10.12
C ALA A 79 21.54 5.58 10.31
N ARG A 80 21.10 5.59 11.56
CA ARG A 80 19.69 5.39 11.95
C ARG A 80 18.80 6.58 11.55
N PRO A 81 17.48 6.39 11.32
CA PRO A 81 16.56 7.50 11.16
C PRO A 81 16.63 8.48 12.35
N ILE A 82 16.49 9.77 12.08
CA ILE A 82 16.36 10.78 13.14
C ILE A 82 15.00 10.63 13.82
N ALA A 83 14.94 10.85 15.14
CA ALA A 83 13.70 10.82 15.90
C ALA A 83 12.71 11.84 15.33
N ALA A 84 11.41 11.62 15.55
CA ALA A 84 10.39 12.48 14.95
C ALA A 84 10.49 13.94 15.41
N ALA A 85 10.89 14.16 16.66
CA ALA A 85 11.06 15.46 17.29
C ALA A 85 12.20 16.29 16.68
N ASP A 86 13.30 15.65 16.29
CA ASP A 86 14.51 16.36 15.82
C ASP A 86 14.54 16.56 14.28
N ARG A 87 13.43 16.28 13.59
CA ARG A 87 13.31 16.53 12.14
C ARG A 87 12.80 17.94 11.90
N LYS A 88 13.29 18.58 10.84
CA LYS A 88 12.66 19.80 10.32
C LYS A 88 11.18 19.52 10.05
N ALA A 89 10.30 20.50 10.31
CA ALA A 89 8.89 20.37 10.05
C ALA A 89 8.65 19.99 8.57
N LEU A 90 8.34 18.71 8.35
CA LEU A 90 8.19 18.18 6.99
C LEU A 90 6.81 18.52 6.48
N LEU A 91 6.75 19.38 5.47
CA LEU A 91 5.52 19.56 4.72
C LEU A 91 5.11 18.21 4.11
N PRO A 92 3.83 17.80 4.21
CA PRO A 92 3.37 16.54 3.64
C PRO A 92 3.53 16.57 2.12
N ARG A 93 4.36 15.68 1.59
CA ARG A 93 4.61 15.53 0.14
C ARG A 93 4.05 14.20 -0.37
N THR A 94 3.64 14.21 -1.64
CA THR A 94 3.21 13.03 -2.42
C THR A 94 2.18 12.12 -1.72
N SER A 95 2.60 11.00 -1.14
CA SER A 95 1.72 9.99 -0.52
C SER A 95 1.06 10.47 0.77
N ALA A 96 1.67 11.41 1.50
CA ALA A 96 1.10 11.96 2.73
C ALA A 96 -0.18 12.78 2.48
N LYS A 97 -0.38 13.27 1.25
CA LYS A 97 -1.59 13.98 0.81
C LYS A 97 -2.71 13.05 0.32
N LYS A 98 -2.47 11.73 0.24
CA LYS A 98 -3.47 10.77 -0.24
C LYS A 98 -4.45 10.43 0.86
N ALA A 99 -5.73 10.35 0.52
CA ALA A 99 -6.74 9.81 1.42
C ALA A 99 -6.47 8.32 1.65
N LYS A 100 -6.69 7.87 2.90
CA LYS A 100 -6.58 6.47 3.31
C LYS A 100 -7.93 5.79 3.55
N HIS A 101 -9.01 6.50 3.23
CA HIS A 101 -10.39 6.06 3.39
C HIS A 101 -11.20 6.61 2.21
N LEU A 102 -12.20 5.84 1.81
CA LEU A 102 -13.19 6.23 0.82
C LEU A 102 -14.53 5.53 1.18
N PRO A 103 -15.22 6.01 2.22
CA PRO A 103 -16.53 5.45 2.62
C PRO A 103 -17.53 5.47 1.47
N LEU A 104 -18.59 4.65 1.54
CA LEU A 104 -19.58 4.56 0.45
C LEU A 104 -20.15 5.92 0.06
N GLY A 105 -20.49 6.79 1.00
CA GLY A 105 -20.99 8.13 0.68
C GLY A 105 -19.97 9.01 -0.07
N ASP A 106 -18.66 8.81 0.14
CA ASP A 106 -17.63 9.48 -0.65
C ASP A 106 -17.53 8.88 -2.06
N VAL A 107 -17.72 7.55 -2.21
CA VAL A 107 -17.81 6.89 -3.53
C VAL A 107 -19.02 7.42 -4.29
N GLU A 108 -20.19 7.46 -3.67
CA GLU A 108 -21.43 7.97 -4.26
C GLU A 108 -21.28 9.43 -4.69
N ARG A 109 -20.68 10.27 -3.85
CA ARG A 109 -20.40 11.67 -4.21
C ARG A 109 -19.44 11.79 -5.41
N LEU A 110 -18.39 10.96 -5.46
CA LEU A 110 -17.50 10.93 -6.62
C LEU A 110 -18.24 10.47 -7.87
N ILE A 111 -19.10 9.46 -7.77
CA ILE A 111 -19.91 8.98 -8.90
C ILE A 111 -20.80 10.12 -9.41
N VAL A 112 -21.53 10.81 -8.54
CA VAL A 112 -22.40 11.95 -8.92
C VAL A 112 -21.62 13.03 -9.68
N VAL A 113 -20.48 13.47 -9.13
CA VAL A 113 -19.63 14.48 -9.78
C VAL A 113 -19.04 13.97 -11.10
N THR A 114 -18.72 12.67 -11.18
CA THR A 114 -18.19 12.06 -12.39
C THR A 114 -19.27 11.98 -13.47
N ILE A 115 -20.51 11.61 -13.11
CA ILE A 115 -21.67 11.59 -14.00
C ILE A 115 -21.89 12.97 -14.63
N ALA A 116 -21.84 14.03 -13.81
CA ALA A 116 -22.00 15.40 -14.26
C ALA A 116 -20.81 15.93 -15.10
N SER A 117 -19.70 15.20 -15.16
CA SER A 117 -18.53 15.61 -15.92
C SER A 117 -18.64 15.25 -17.41
N ARG A 118 -18.04 16.08 -18.27
CA ARG A 118 -17.89 15.80 -19.71
C ARG A 118 -16.65 14.93 -20.02
N SER A 119 -16.12 14.21 -19.02
CA SER A 119 -14.90 13.42 -19.21
C SER A 119 -15.20 12.20 -20.09
N PRO A 120 -14.37 11.91 -21.12
CA PRO A 120 -14.48 10.66 -21.88
C PRO A 120 -14.20 9.42 -21.02
N LEU A 121 -13.60 9.59 -19.84
CA LEU A 121 -13.32 8.51 -18.90
C LEU A 121 -14.41 8.33 -17.83
N ARG A 122 -15.55 9.03 -17.94
CA ARG A 122 -16.62 9.01 -16.94
C ARG A 122 -17.01 7.59 -16.54
N ASP A 123 -17.42 6.79 -17.52
CA ASP A 123 -18.02 5.48 -17.26
C ASP A 123 -16.95 4.49 -16.75
N VAL A 124 -15.75 4.56 -17.32
CA VAL A 124 -14.58 3.78 -16.88
C VAL A 124 -14.14 4.16 -15.46
N LEU A 125 -14.18 5.44 -15.09
CA LEU A 125 -13.83 5.91 -13.74
C LEU A 125 -14.87 5.46 -12.70
N ILE A 126 -16.16 5.51 -13.03
CA ILE A 126 -17.24 5.00 -12.17
C ILE A 126 -17.06 3.49 -11.97
N ALA A 127 -16.87 2.75 -13.05
CA ALA A 127 -16.62 1.31 -13.02
C ALA A 127 -15.39 0.98 -12.16
N TYR A 128 -14.28 1.69 -12.35
CA TYR A 128 -13.07 1.55 -11.54
C TYR A 128 -13.32 1.81 -10.05
N LEU A 129 -14.01 2.90 -9.69
CA LEU A 129 -14.27 3.24 -8.28
C LEU A 129 -15.08 2.14 -7.58
N GLN A 130 -16.08 1.60 -8.26
CA GLN A 130 -16.90 0.51 -7.73
C GLN A 130 -16.12 -0.80 -7.66
N ALA A 131 -15.47 -1.20 -8.76
CA ALA A 131 -14.71 -2.44 -8.85
C ALA A 131 -13.52 -2.46 -7.88
N ALA A 132 -12.74 -1.38 -7.78
CA ALA A 132 -11.58 -1.31 -6.88
C ALA A 132 -11.97 -1.21 -5.40
N THR A 133 -13.14 -0.64 -5.07
CA THR A 133 -13.65 -0.63 -3.69
C THR A 133 -14.21 -2.00 -3.32
N LEU A 134 -14.83 -2.68 -4.28
CA LEU A 134 -15.33 -4.05 -4.14
C LEU A 134 -14.19 -5.03 -3.88
N THR A 135 -13.12 -5.02 -4.70
CA THR A 135 -12.09 -6.07 -4.71
C THR A 135 -10.81 -5.73 -3.94
N GLY A 136 -10.52 -4.46 -3.72
CA GLY A 136 -9.27 -4.02 -3.11
C GLY A 136 -8.01 -4.33 -3.93
N LEU A 137 -8.10 -4.65 -5.21
CA LEU A 137 -6.93 -4.88 -6.07
C LEU A 137 -6.06 -3.61 -6.18
N ARG A 138 -4.74 -3.79 -6.25
CA ARG A 138 -3.82 -2.71 -6.63
C ARG A 138 -4.04 -2.39 -8.11
N PRO A 139 -3.84 -1.13 -8.52
CA PRO A 139 -3.91 -0.78 -9.94
C PRO A 139 -3.11 -1.72 -10.86
N CYS A 140 -1.88 -2.06 -10.48
CA CYS A 140 -1.02 -2.92 -11.29
C CYS A 140 -1.43 -4.41 -11.32
N GLU A 141 -2.44 -4.83 -10.57
CA GLU A 141 -2.90 -6.23 -10.53
C GLU A 141 -4.02 -6.49 -11.54
N TRP A 142 -4.74 -5.45 -11.99
CA TRP A 142 -5.88 -5.58 -12.89
C TRP A 142 -5.61 -6.30 -14.21
N PRO A 143 -4.47 -6.12 -14.89
CA PRO A 143 -4.19 -6.84 -16.14
C PRO A 143 -4.19 -8.37 -15.99
N SER A 144 -3.95 -8.88 -14.78
CA SER A 144 -3.88 -10.33 -14.50
C SER A 144 -5.21 -10.95 -14.07
N VAL A 145 -6.31 -10.18 -14.06
CA VAL A 145 -7.58 -10.64 -13.50
C VAL A 145 -8.27 -11.64 -14.43
N GLU A 146 -8.45 -12.85 -13.92
CA GLU A 146 -9.33 -13.87 -14.46
C GLU A 146 -10.65 -13.87 -13.68
N VAL A 147 -11.78 -13.96 -14.39
CA VAL A 147 -13.11 -14.04 -13.77
C VAL A 147 -13.79 -15.31 -14.24
N ARG A 148 -14.34 -16.06 -13.29
CA ARG A 148 -15.24 -17.19 -13.53
C ARG A 148 -16.56 -16.92 -12.82
N GLN A 149 -17.65 -17.22 -13.49
CA GLN A 149 -18.99 -17.08 -12.92
C GLN A 149 -19.74 -18.39 -13.12
N ALA A 150 -20.34 -18.89 -12.04
CA ALA A 150 -21.18 -20.08 -12.04
C ALA A 150 -22.40 -19.80 -11.13
N GLY A 151 -23.58 -19.67 -11.74
CA GLY A 151 -24.78 -19.26 -10.99
C GLY A 151 -24.61 -17.88 -10.34
N ASP A 152 -24.83 -17.82 -9.02
CA ASP A 152 -24.70 -16.63 -8.18
C ASP A 152 -23.27 -16.41 -7.64
N GLU A 153 -22.36 -17.34 -7.91
CA GLU A 153 -20.97 -17.29 -7.48
C GLU A 153 -20.09 -16.63 -8.55
N VAL A 154 -19.28 -15.66 -8.11
CA VAL A 154 -18.30 -14.94 -8.94
C VAL A 154 -16.94 -15.08 -8.30
N VAL A 155 -16.02 -15.72 -9.02
CA VAL A 155 -14.65 -16.00 -8.56
C VAL A 155 -13.67 -15.16 -9.38
N LEU A 156 -12.86 -14.35 -8.69
CA LEU A 156 -11.76 -13.61 -9.31
C LEU A 156 -10.44 -14.22 -8.89
N THR A 157 -9.62 -14.60 -9.86
CA THR A 157 -8.24 -15.03 -9.63
C THR A 157 -7.29 -13.96 -10.13
N VAL A 158 -6.30 -13.58 -9.32
CA VAL A 158 -5.43 -12.44 -9.59
C VAL A 158 -3.99 -12.75 -9.22
N GLU A 159 -3.03 -12.36 -10.06
CA GLU A 159 -1.62 -12.44 -9.70
C GLU A 159 -1.26 -11.41 -8.63
N ASN A 160 -0.51 -11.86 -7.63
CA ASN A 160 -0.01 -10.98 -6.60
C ASN A 160 1.10 -10.09 -7.19
N ALA A 161 0.95 -8.76 -7.10
CA ALA A 161 1.99 -7.82 -7.57
C ALA A 161 3.35 -7.90 -6.85
N LYS A 162 3.49 -8.84 -5.90
CA LYS A 162 4.73 -9.15 -5.17
C LYS A 162 5.06 -10.65 -5.18
N ALA A 163 4.55 -11.39 -6.16
CA ALA A 163 4.76 -12.83 -6.30
C ALA A 163 6.25 -13.24 -6.30
N ASN A 164 7.13 -12.38 -6.82
CA ASN A 164 8.58 -12.65 -6.94
C ASN A 164 9.39 -12.14 -5.73
N ASP A 165 8.74 -11.57 -4.72
CA ASP A 165 9.37 -11.05 -3.50
C ASP A 165 8.86 -11.92 -2.33
N VAL A 166 9.60 -12.05 -1.22
CA VAL A 166 9.21 -12.83 0.00
C VAL A 166 7.98 -12.20 0.72
N ARG A 167 7.22 -11.37 0.01
CA ARG A 167 6.19 -10.44 0.47
C ARG A 167 4.78 -10.79 0.01
N ALA A 168 4.60 -11.79 -0.84
CA ALA A 168 3.31 -12.44 -1.13
C ALA A 168 3.25 -13.84 -0.48
N HIS A 169 2.04 -14.34 -0.20
CA HIS A 169 1.84 -15.72 0.31
C HIS A 169 1.82 -16.76 -0.81
N SER A 170 1.63 -16.33 -2.06
CA SER A 170 1.48 -17.18 -3.25
C SER A 170 1.66 -16.35 -4.54
N LEU A 171 1.72 -17.03 -5.69
CA LEU A 171 1.71 -16.38 -7.01
C LEU A 171 0.37 -15.70 -7.33
N LYS A 172 -0.75 -16.40 -7.07
CA LYS A 172 -2.11 -15.94 -7.32
C LYS A 172 -2.94 -15.94 -6.04
N ARG A 173 -3.98 -15.10 -5.98
CA ARG A 173 -4.98 -15.10 -4.92
C ARG A 173 -6.39 -15.11 -5.48
N THR A 174 -7.33 -15.58 -4.67
CA THR A 174 -8.72 -15.81 -5.07
C THR A 174 -9.68 -15.00 -4.21
N LEU A 175 -10.61 -14.29 -4.86
CA LEU A 175 -11.69 -13.56 -4.22
C LEU A 175 -13.01 -14.21 -4.65
N ILE A 176 -13.76 -14.76 -3.70
CA ILE A 176 -15.01 -15.48 -3.94
C ILE A 176 -16.18 -14.62 -3.44
N TYR A 177 -17.07 -14.24 -4.35
CA TYR A 177 -18.32 -13.57 -4.02
C TYR A 177 -19.51 -14.47 -4.29
N ARG A 178 -20.54 -14.37 -3.45
CA ARG A 178 -21.85 -14.97 -3.66
C ARG A 178 -22.91 -13.88 -3.62
N GLY A 179 -23.84 -13.90 -4.58
CA GLY A 179 -24.94 -12.95 -4.64
C GLY A 179 -24.51 -11.50 -4.94
N LEU A 180 -23.54 -11.29 -5.83
CA LEU A 180 -23.23 -9.93 -6.30
C LEU A 180 -24.44 -9.34 -7.02
N THR A 181 -24.79 -8.10 -6.66
CA THR A 181 -25.89 -7.41 -7.35
C THR A 181 -25.53 -7.20 -8.84
N PRO A 182 -26.51 -7.23 -9.76
CA PRO A 182 -26.25 -7.00 -11.18
C PRO A 182 -25.52 -5.69 -11.46
N ARG A 183 -25.78 -4.65 -10.65
CA ARG A 183 -25.10 -3.35 -10.74
C ARG A 183 -23.58 -3.48 -10.48
N LEU A 184 -23.20 -4.20 -9.43
CA LEU A 184 -21.79 -4.37 -9.06
C LEU A 184 -21.07 -5.29 -10.05
N LEU A 185 -21.73 -6.34 -10.51
CA LEU A 185 -21.21 -7.24 -11.54
C LEU A 185 -20.96 -6.49 -12.86
N ARG A 186 -21.92 -5.65 -13.30
CA ARG A 186 -21.72 -4.79 -14.46
C ARG A 186 -20.53 -3.87 -14.30
N ALA A 187 -20.41 -3.16 -13.16
CA ALA A 187 -19.28 -2.27 -12.92
C ALA A 187 -17.93 -3.00 -12.94
N LEU A 188 -17.86 -4.20 -12.35
CA LEU A 188 -16.69 -5.06 -12.39
C LEU A 188 -16.33 -5.44 -13.82
N ASN A 189 -17.30 -5.93 -14.60
CA ASN A 189 -17.09 -6.36 -15.98
C ASN A 189 -16.71 -5.19 -16.90
N THR A 190 -17.35 -4.02 -16.75
CA THR A 190 -16.99 -2.81 -17.50
C THR A 190 -15.55 -2.40 -17.25
N TRP A 191 -15.11 -2.43 -15.99
CA TRP A 191 -13.73 -2.08 -15.68
C TRP A 191 -12.72 -3.12 -16.22
N ILE A 192 -13.02 -4.41 -16.09
CA ILE A 192 -12.16 -5.48 -16.63
C ILE A 192 -12.07 -5.40 -18.16
N ALA A 193 -13.19 -5.11 -18.84
CA ALA A 193 -13.20 -4.90 -20.29
C ALA A 193 -12.29 -3.72 -20.67
N ALA A 194 -12.39 -2.58 -19.98
CA ALA A 194 -11.52 -1.42 -20.23
C ALA A 194 -10.03 -1.72 -19.98
N VAL A 195 -9.71 -2.56 -19.00
CA VAL A 195 -8.33 -3.01 -18.74
C VAL A 195 -7.82 -3.89 -19.89
N ARG A 196 -8.64 -4.83 -20.35
CA ARG A 196 -8.30 -5.75 -21.45
C ARG A 196 -8.13 -5.01 -22.78
N GLU A 197 -9.05 -4.10 -23.09
CA GLU A 197 -9.01 -3.24 -24.26
C GLU A 197 -7.74 -2.38 -24.28
N ALA A 198 -7.36 -1.82 -23.13
CA ALA A 198 -6.13 -1.05 -23.03
C ALA A 198 -4.87 -1.89 -23.25
N GLY A 199 -4.87 -3.18 -22.90
CA GLY A 199 -3.74 -4.08 -23.11
C GLY A 199 -2.40 -3.48 -22.67
N ALA A 200 -1.45 -3.37 -23.60
CA ALA A 200 -0.13 -2.77 -23.36
C ALA A 200 -0.19 -1.29 -22.94
N ASP A 201 -1.24 -0.56 -23.34
CA ASP A 201 -1.49 0.85 -22.99
C ASP A 201 -2.17 1.04 -21.62
N TYR A 202 -2.37 -0.05 -20.86
CA TYR A 202 -2.90 0.03 -19.50
C TYR A 202 -2.20 1.08 -18.60
N PRO A 203 -0.86 1.26 -18.61
CA PRO A 203 -0.20 2.30 -17.83
C PRO A 203 -0.66 3.71 -18.20
N SER A 204 -0.93 3.97 -19.49
CA SER A 204 -1.46 5.23 -19.98
C SER A 204 -2.91 5.43 -19.53
N LEU A 205 -3.77 4.42 -19.65
CA LEU A 205 -5.12 4.44 -19.11
C LEU A 205 -5.12 4.73 -17.60
N GLN A 206 -4.28 4.04 -16.85
CA GLN A 206 -4.13 4.21 -15.41
C GLN A 206 -3.72 5.64 -15.06
N LYS A 207 -2.78 6.25 -15.80
CA LYS A 207 -2.39 7.65 -15.60
C LYS A 207 -3.59 8.59 -15.81
N ARG A 208 -4.28 8.48 -16.95
CA ARG A 208 -5.42 9.35 -17.27
C ARG A 208 -6.56 9.20 -16.25
N LEU A 209 -6.83 7.99 -15.78
CA LEU A 209 -7.78 7.73 -14.69
C LEU A 209 -7.36 8.39 -13.38
N GLY A 210 -6.07 8.38 -13.06
CA GLY A 210 -5.53 9.08 -11.90
C GLY A 210 -5.74 10.59 -11.97
N ASP A 211 -5.51 11.16 -13.16
CA ASP A 211 -5.71 12.59 -13.43
C ASP A 211 -7.20 12.96 -13.36
N ALA A 212 -8.08 12.13 -13.95
CA ALA A 212 -9.53 12.31 -13.87
C ALA A 212 -10.04 12.22 -12.42
N LEU A 213 -9.61 11.21 -11.66
CA LEU A 213 -9.98 11.07 -10.24
C LEU A 213 -9.48 12.26 -9.40
N TYR A 214 -8.32 12.82 -9.72
CA TYR A 214 -7.84 14.02 -9.04
C TYR A 214 -8.74 15.23 -9.33
N ALA A 215 -9.14 15.44 -10.59
CA ALA A 215 -10.06 16.50 -10.97
C ALA A 215 -11.43 16.33 -10.28
N GLN A 216 -12.03 15.13 -10.35
CA GLN A 216 -13.32 14.89 -9.69
C GLN A 216 -13.22 14.93 -8.17
N GLY A 217 -12.11 14.50 -7.60
CA GLY A 217 -11.85 14.63 -6.16
C GLY A 217 -11.71 16.08 -5.70
N LYS A 218 -11.24 17.00 -6.55
CA LYS A 218 -11.25 18.44 -6.25
C LYS A 218 -12.67 19.00 -6.22
N SER A 219 -13.50 18.63 -7.21
CA SER A 219 -14.89 19.07 -7.30
C SER A 219 -15.75 18.48 -6.17
N ALA A 220 -15.65 17.18 -5.91
CA ALA A 220 -16.40 16.50 -4.84
C ALA A 220 -15.97 16.92 -3.43
N PHE A 221 -14.70 17.28 -3.25
CA PHE A 221 -14.11 17.57 -1.93
C PHE A 221 -13.21 18.83 -1.96
N PRO A 222 -13.77 20.03 -2.17
CA PRO A 222 -12.99 21.25 -2.36
C PRO A 222 -12.15 21.59 -1.12
N ARG A 223 -12.72 21.40 0.08
CA ARG A 223 -12.09 21.74 1.37
C ARG A 223 -11.19 20.63 1.93
N ARG A 224 -11.15 19.43 1.34
CA ARG A 224 -10.44 18.29 1.92
C ARG A 224 -8.95 18.34 1.60
N LYS A 225 -8.11 18.38 2.64
CA LYS A 225 -6.64 18.41 2.53
C LYS A 225 -6.04 17.15 1.91
N LYS A 226 -6.71 15.99 2.07
CA LYS A 226 -6.30 14.71 1.50
C LYS A 226 -7.36 14.17 0.56
N ARG A 227 -7.00 13.83 -0.67
CA ARG A 227 -7.96 13.43 -1.71
C ARG A 227 -7.80 11.97 -2.11
N PRO A 228 -8.89 11.32 -2.57
CA PRO A 228 -8.83 9.97 -3.11
C PRO A 228 -7.83 9.86 -4.27
N THR A 229 -7.15 8.72 -4.34
CA THR A 229 -6.33 8.32 -5.50
C THR A 229 -6.66 6.87 -5.87
N LEU A 230 -6.05 6.34 -6.93
CA LEU A 230 -6.21 4.94 -7.36
C LEU A 230 -5.77 3.86 -6.34
N TYR A 231 -5.35 4.25 -5.14
CA TYR A 231 -4.97 3.34 -4.06
C TYR A 231 -5.91 3.46 -2.86
N THR A 232 -6.74 4.51 -2.82
CA THR A 232 -7.69 4.74 -1.73
C THR A 232 -8.76 3.66 -1.66
N PRO A 233 -9.36 3.18 -2.78
CA PRO A 233 -10.31 2.07 -2.74
C PRO A 233 -9.78 0.82 -2.03
N ARG A 234 -8.52 0.43 -2.31
CA ARG A 234 -7.86 -0.68 -1.62
C ARG A 234 -7.74 -0.47 -0.11
N HIS A 235 -7.45 0.76 0.32
CA HIS A 235 -7.42 1.04 1.76
C HIS A 235 -8.80 0.92 2.40
N GLN A 236 -9.86 1.33 1.70
CA GLN A 236 -11.23 1.16 2.17
C GLN A 236 -11.61 -0.32 2.23
N PHE A 237 -11.34 -1.09 1.17
CA PHE A 237 -11.58 -2.54 1.16
C PHE A 237 -10.93 -3.22 2.36
N ALA A 238 -9.65 -2.93 2.62
CA ALA A 238 -8.95 -3.49 3.78
C ALA A 238 -9.60 -3.08 5.12
N ALA A 239 -10.13 -1.86 5.24
CA ALA A 239 -10.87 -1.42 6.42
C ALA A 239 -12.15 -2.26 6.63
N ASN A 240 -12.91 -2.46 5.55
CA ASN A 240 -14.16 -3.20 5.57
C ASN A 240 -13.91 -4.69 5.86
N ALA A 241 -12.91 -5.29 5.22
CA ALA A 241 -12.54 -6.69 5.45
C ALA A 241 -12.11 -6.94 6.90
N LYS A 242 -11.36 -6.02 7.51
CA LYS A 242 -11.04 -6.10 8.94
C LYS A 242 -12.26 -5.98 9.84
N ALA A 243 -13.19 -5.08 9.50
CA ALA A 243 -14.43 -4.96 10.26
C ALA A 243 -15.23 -6.27 10.24
N ARG A 244 -15.23 -6.95 9.08
CA ARG A 244 -15.96 -8.21 8.86
C ARG A 244 -15.32 -9.44 9.48
N TYR A 245 -13.99 -9.58 9.37
CA TYR A 245 -13.29 -10.82 9.75
C TYR A 245 -12.44 -10.68 11.01
N ALA A 246 -11.92 -9.49 11.31
CA ALA A 246 -10.97 -9.27 12.41
C ALA A 246 -11.62 -8.57 13.63
N SER A 247 -12.93 -8.70 13.78
CA SER A 247 -13.70 -8.32 14.96
C SER A 247 -14.01 -9.56 15.81
N GLY A 248 -13.98 -9.44 17.14
CA GLY A 248 -14.26 -10.55 18.06
C GLY A 248 -13.06 -11.41 18.45
N SER A 249 -13.35 -12.59 19.02
CA SER A 249 -12.39 -13.51 19.65
C SER A 249 -11.45 -14.19 18.66
N ASP A 250 -11.89 -14.46 17.42
CA ASP A 250 -11.06 -15.09 16.37
C ASP A 250 -10.32 -14.07 15.47
N ARG A 251 -9.80 -13.00 16.10
CA ARG A 251 -9.14 -11.89 15.40
C ARG A 251 -7.91 -12.34 14.61
N ALA A 252 -7.17 -13.33 15.10
CA ALA A 252 -5.93 -13.79 14.48
C ALA A 252 -6.19 -14.45 13.12
N ASN A 253 -7.11 -15.42 13.07
CA ASN A 253 -7.56 -16.05 11.83
C ASN A 253 -8.20 -15.01 10.89
N GLY A 254 -9.00 -14.10 11.45
CA GLY A 254 -9.57 -12.98 10.70
C GLY A 254 -8.53 -12.11 9.98
N LEU A 255 -7.39 -11.84 10.61
CA LEU A 255 -6.29 -11.11 9.98
C LEU A 255 -5.58 -11.92 8.89
N ALA A 256 -5.52 -13.25 9.02
CA ALA A 256 -5.00 -14.14 7.98
C ALA A 256 -5.91 -14.11 6.73
N ILE A 257 -7.23 -14.17 6.90
CA ILE A 257 -8.21 -14.00 5.81
C ILE A 257 -8.00 -12.65 5.11
N VAL A 258 -7.88 -11.55 5.86
CA VAL A 258 -7.64 -10.22 5.29
C VAL A 258 -6.31 -10.16 4.53
N ALA A 259 -5.27 -10.83 5.03
CA ALA A 259 -3.97 -10.89 4.35
C ALA A 259 -4.03 -11.71 3.06
N ALA A 260 -4.77 -12.82 3.03
CA ALA A 260 -5.01 -13.62 1.83
C ALA A 260 -5.73 -12.79 0.75
N LEU A 261 -6.87 -12.16 1.10
CA LEU A 261 -7.63 -11.29 0.19
C LEU A 261 -6.79 -10.15 -0.41
N LEU A 262 -5.84 -9.62 0.36
CA LEU A 262 -4.97 -8.53 -0.06
C LEU A 262 -3.66 -9.01 -0.73
N GLY A 263 -3.33 -10.30 -0.75
CA GLY A 263 -2.07 -10.75 -1.33
C GLY A 263 -0.85 -10.33 -0.49
N HIS A 264 -0.94 -10.45 0.83
CA HIS A 264 0.18 -10.21 1.75
C HIS A 264 0.80 -11.52 2.23
N SER A 265 2.13 -11.57 2.40
CA SER A 265 2.82 -12.73 3.01
C SER A 265 2.67 -12.83 4.53
N THR A 266 2.20 -11.75 5.18
CA THR A 266 2.04 -11.69 6.64
C THR A 266 0.77 -10.94 7.03
N ASP A 267 0.18 -11.35 8.14
CA ASP A 267 -0.90 -10.63 8.83
C ASP A 267 -0.44 -9.29 9.45
N ALA A 268 0.87 -9.09 9.71
CA ALA A 268 1.44 -7.87 10.27
C ALA A 268 1.22 -6.63 9.37
N THR A 269 1.17 -6.82 8.05
CA THR A 269 0.89 -5.73 7.12
C THR A 269 -0.59 -5.35 7.18
N ALA A 270 -1.46 -6.34 7.39
CA ALA A 270 -2.87 -6.10 7.65
C ALA A 270 -3.05 -5.36 8.99
N SER A 271 -2.34 -5.70 10.06
CA SER A 271 -2.53 -5.08 11.38
C SER A 271 -2.19 -3.58 11.44
N HIS A 272 -1.10 -3.11 10.82
CA HIS A 272 -0.58 -1.74 11.02
C HIS A 272 -0.89 -0.70 9.92
N HIS A 273 -1.09 -1.11 8.66
CA HIS A 273 -1.04 -0.17 7.53
C HIS A 273 -2.39 0.32 6.99
N TYR A 274 -3.49 -0.23 7.47
CA TYR A 274 -4.84 0.11 7.00
C TYR A 274 -5.67 0.78 8.09
N ALA A 275 -6.51 1.70 7.63
CA ALA A 275 -7.70 2.22 8.28
C ALA A 275 -8.26 1.29 9.39
N ARG A 276 -8.58 1.87 10.56
CA ARG A 276 -9.29 1.16 11.64
C ARG A 276 -10.68 0.72 11.13
N PRO A 277 -11.23 -0.40 11.65
CA PRO A 277 -12.61 -0.78 11.37
C PRO A 277 -13.53 0.41 11.65
N LEU A 278 -14.34 0.82 10.67
CA LEU A 278 -15.43 1.75 10.95
C LEU A 278 -16.50 0.96 11.67
N LEU A 279 -16.69 1.22 12.97
CA LEU A 279 -17.90 0.80 13.68
C LEU A 279 -19.04 1.68 13.17
N GLY A 280 -19.95 1.10 12.41
CA GLY A 280 -21.18 1.75 11.95
C GLY A 280 -22.06 0.79 11.17
N LYS A 281 -23.35 0.73 11.51
CA LYS A 281 -24.40 -0.03 10.81
C LYS A 281 -24.75 0.61 9.45
N GLY A 282 -23.76 0.82 8.58
CA GLY A 282 -23.90 1.50 7.29
C GLY A 282 -23.59 0.61 6.09
N ARG A 283 -24.22 0.93 4.95
CA ARG A 283 -24.04 0.30 3.63
C ARG A 283 -22.55 0.20 3.25
N THR A 284 -21.94 -0.98 3.38
CA THR A 284 -20.60 -1.27 2.84
C THR A 284 -20.72 -2.09 1.56
N TYR A 285 -19.68 -2.08 0.73
CA TYR A 285 -19.55 -3.07 -0.33
C TYR A 285 -19.51 -4.48 0.28
N PRO A 286 -20.05 -5.50 -0.42
CA PRO A 286 -19.90 -6.88 0.01
C PRO A 286 -18.42 -7.25 0.08
N ILE A 287 -18.06 -8.07 1.06
CA ILE A 287 -16.68 -8.52 1.26
C ILE A 287 -16.60 -9.99 0.83
N PRO A 288 -15.65 -10.36 -0.05
CA PRO A 288 -15.50 -11.72 -0.52
C PRO A 288 -14.89 -12.62 0.55
N SER A 289 -15.11 -13.92 0.40
CA SER A 289 -14.35 -14.95 1.09
C SER A 289 -13.02 -15.20 0.36
N ALA A 290 -11.98 -15.59 1.11
CA ALA A 290 -10.73 -16.10 0.56
C ALA A 290 -10.82 -17.63 0.40
N ALA A 291 -10.04 -18.20 -0.52
CA ALA A 291 -9.88 -19.65 -0.60
C ALA A 291 -9.19 -20.18 0.68
N PRO A 292 -9.71 -21.23 1.35
CA PRO A 292 -9.15 -21.73 2.61
C PRO A 292 -7.66 -22.08 2.55
N ASP A 293 -7.21 -22.68 1.44
CA ASP A 293 -5.81 -23.07 1.28
C ASP A 293 -4.88 -21.86 1.14
N GLU A 294 -5.33 -20.76 0.53
CA GLU A 294 -4.56 -19.52 0.47
C GLU A 294 -4.42 -18.85 1.84
N VAL A 295 -5.45 -18.96 2.70
CA VAL A 295 -5.40 -18.45 4.07
C VAL A 295 -4.33 -19.19 4.89
N ARG A 296 -4.21 -20.51 4.71
CA ARG A 296 -3.21 -21.35 5.40
C ARG A 296 -1.77 -20.98 5.04
N LEU A 297 -1.54 -20.45 3.84
CA LEU A 297 -0.21 -20.00 3.38
C LEU A 297 0.23 -18.66 4.00
N VAL A 298 -0.65 -17.93 4.68
CA VAL A 298 -0.30 -16.66 5.32
C VAL A 298 0.50 -16.90 6.60
N ARG A 299 1.72 -16.35 6.66
CA ARG A 299 2.53 -16.41 7.89
C ARG A 299 1.90 -15.53 8.99
N THR A 300 1.51 -16.17 10.09
CA THR A 300 0.90 -15.54 11.27
C THR A 300 1.97 -14.93 12.18
N VAL A 301 2.19 -13.62 12.06
CA VAL A 301 3.13 -12.87 12.91
C VAL A 301 2.39 -12.23 14.09
N PHE A 302 1.08 -11.95 13.96
CA PHE A 302 0.29 -11.35 15.02
C PHE A 302 0.09 -12.32 16.19
N ALA A 303 -0.27 -13.58 15.92
CA ALA A 303 -0.44 -14.59 16.97
C ALA A 303 0.83 -14.76 17.81
N ALA A 304 2.01 -14.84 17.17
CA ALA A 304 3.29 -14.94 17.85
C ALA A 304 3.62 -13.70 18.70
N LYS A 305 3.28 -12.49 18.23
CA LYS A 305 3.46 -11.26 19.02
C LYS A 305 2.46 -11.14 20.16
N PHE A 306 1.21 -11.55 19.95
CA PHE A 306 0.16 -11.53 20.96
C PHE A 306 0.45 -12.53 22.07
N ALA A 307 0.88 -13.75 21.73
CA ALA A 307 1.35 -14.75 22.70
C ALA A 307 2.52 -14.21 23.55
N LYS A 308 3.52 -13.59 22.93
CA LYS A 308 4.62 -12.92 23.66
C LYS A 308 4.13 -11.79 24.57
N PHE A 309 3.13 -11.02 24.13
CA PHE A 309 2.55 -9.94 24.94
C PHE A 309 1.76 -10.49 26.14
N GLU A 310 0.92 -11.50 25.95
CA GLU A 310 0.19 -12.15 27.04
C GLU A 310 1.14 -12.84 28.02
N GLN A 311 2.22 -13.48 27.53
CA GLN A 311 3.25 -14.06 28.38
C GLN A 311 4.00 -13.00 29.20
N ALA A 312 4.32 -11.84 28.60
CA ALA A 312 4.93 -10.71 29.31
C ALA A 312 3.97 -10.09 30.34
N LYS A 313 2.68 -10.02 30.01
CA LYS A 313 1.62 -9.51 30.90
C LYS A 313 1.38 -10.46 32.09
N ALA A 314 1.31 -11.77 31.85
CA ALA A 314 1.21 -12.79 32.89
C ALA A 314 2.41 -12.72 33.84
N THR A 315 3.63 -12.65 33.29
CA THR A 315 4.87 -12.48 34.09
C THR A 315 4.87 -11.19 34.91
N ALA A 316 4.28 -10.10 34.40
CA ALA A 316 4.21 -8.82 35.10
C ALA A 316 3.13 -8.80 36.20
N LEU A 317 2.03 -9.54 36.02
CA LEU A 317 1.00 -9.74 37.04
C LEU A 317 1.51 -10.63 38.17
N ASP A 318 2.24 -11.70 37.83
CA ASP A 318 2.81 -12.65 38.80
C ASP A 318 3.84 -11.96 39.74
N ARG A 319 4.65 -11.06 39.19
CA ARG A 319 5.57 -10.22 39.98
C ARG A 319 4.87 -9.21 40.91
N ARG A 320 3.61 -8.85 40.66
CA ARG A 320 2.83 -7.98 41.54
C ARG A 320 2.12 -8.76 42.64
N SER A 321 1.74 -10.01 42.40
CA SER A 321 1.19 -10.92 43.42
C SER A 321 2.24 -11.41 44.42
N ILE A 322 3.53 -11.40 44.05
CA ILE A 322 4.65 -11.74 44.95
C ILE A 322 5.06 -10.53 45.83
N GLY A 323 4.59 -9.32 45.52
CA GLY A 323 4.88 -8.07 46.25
C GLY A 323 3.81 -7.64 47.28
N LEU A 324 2.96 -8.56 47.73
CA LEU A 324 2.07 -8.36 48.89
C LEU A 324 2.58 -9.20 50.06
N ARG A 325 3.60 -8.69 50.74
CA ARG A 325 3.84 -8.85 52.18
C ARG A 325 4.46 -7.56 52.70
#